data_AF-A0A0W0V1P8-F1
#
_entry.id   AF-A0A0W0V1P8-F1
#
_cell.length_a   1.000
_cell.length_b   1.000
_cell.length_c   1.000
_cell.angle_alpha   90.00
_cell.angle_beta   90.00
_cell.angle_gamma   90.00
#
_symmetry.space_group_name_H-M   'P 1'
#
loop_
_entity.id
_entity.type
_entity.pdbx_description
1 polymer ?
#
loop_
_entity_poly.entity_id
_entity_poly.type
_entity_poly.pdbx_seq_one_letter_code
_entity_poly.pdbx_strand_id
1 'polypeptide(L)'
;MYKYGCFITMVMVCGVLNGCLGTVWTGANLIYDRHNIYKKFNDYHLSTKVNRALFHDKAFKSSVCSVDVAVFNGDVLLAGHVPTQKLREEAQLRVEQIGGYRRFFNLLRLADSLPQRAYDSWITAKIRSQIIADSEINPNAFKIVTADAVVFIMGDVRPNQAQKVTTIARHTSGVKKVVRILKYYTYQDKLVA
;
A
#
# COMPACT_ATOMS: atom_id res chain seq x y z
N MET A 1 -9.56 -5.19 63.14
CA MET A 1 -9.56 -5.76 61.77
C MET A 1 -10.41 -4.94 60.79
N TYR A 2 -10.36 -3.59 60.84
CA TYR A 2 -11.17 -2.70 59.98
C TYR A 2 -10.38 -1.98 58.88
N LYS A 3 -9.05 -2.17 58.78
CA LYS A 3 -8.19 -1.45 57.81
C LYS A 3 -8.15 -2.05 56.40
N TYR A 4 -8.61 -3.30 56.22
CA TYR A 4 -8.65 -3.95 54.90
C TYR A 4 -10.00 -3.81 54.18
N GLY A 5 -11.08 -3.49 54.90
CA GLY A 5 -12.42 -3.30 54.32
C GLY A 5 -12.52 -2.05 53.45
N CYS A 6 -11.85 -0.97 53.84
CA CYS A 6 -11.86 0.30 53.11
C CYS A 6 -11.17 0.20 51.74
N PHE A 7 -10.12 -0.64 51.64
CA PHE A 7 -9.36 -0.82 50.40
C PHE A 7 -10.17 -1.63 49.37
N ILE A 8 -11.00 -2.57 49.81
CA ILE A 8 -11.86 -3.38 48.94
C ILE A 8 -13.04 -2.55 48.42
N THR A 9 -13.59 -1.63 49.22
CA THR A 9 -14.64 -0.71 48.78
C THR A 9 -14.15 0.33 47.77
N MET A 10 -12.87 0.73 47.81
CA MET A 10 -12.31 1.72 46.86
C MET A 10 -12.06 1.12 45.47
N VAL A 11 -11.76 -0.18 45.36
CA VAL A 11 -11.55 -0.86 44.07
C VAL A 11 -12.87 -1.14 43.33
N MET A 12 -13.97 -1.31 44.07
CA MET A 12 -15.29 -1.60 43.47
C MET A 12 -15.96 -0.36 42.83
N VAL A 13 -15.52 0.85 43.17
CA VAL A 13 -16.04 2.11 42.60
C VAL A 13 -15.44 2.43 41.22
N CYS A 14 -14.28 1.87 40.87
CA CYS A 14 -13.71 2.00 39.51
C CYS A 14 -14.37 1.09 38.46
N GLY A 15 -15.19 0.12 38.86
CA GLY A 15 -15.86 -0.81 37.94
C GLY A 15 -17.12 -0.27 37.27
N VAL A 16 -17.63 0.89 37.71
CA VAL A 16 -18.96 1.40 37.31
C VAL A 16 -18.91 2.67 36.44
N LEU A 17 -17.72 3.06 35.97
CA LEU A 17 -17.51 4.21 35.06
C LEU A 17 -17.58 3.86 33.56
N ASN A 18 -17.99 2.65 33.19
CA ASN A 18 -18.37 2.32 31.80
C ASN A 18 -19.86 2.61 31.52
N GLY A 19 -20.43 3.62 32.19
CA GLY A 19 -21.76 4.14 31.93
C GLY A 19 -21.69 5.41 31.07
N CYS A 20 -21.98 5.27 29.78
CA CYS A 20 -22.50 6.32 28.88
C CYS A 20 -22.03 7.77 29.11
N LEU A 21 -20.73 8.03 29.01
CA LEU A 21 -20.22 9.37 28.69
C LEU A 21 -19.90 9.45 27.19
N GLY A 22 -20.93 9.81 26.43
CA GLY A 22 -20.80 10.67 25.25
C GLY A 22 -19.95 10.18 24.09
N THR A 23 -20.45 9.21 23.31
CA THR A 23 -20.19 9.27 21.86
C THR A 23 -21.30 10.07 21.19
N VAL A 24 -21.29 11.39 21.46
CA VAL A 24 -21.61 12.35 20.41
C VAL A 24 -20.44 12.24 19.44
N TRP A 25 -20.44 11.22 18.57
CA TRP A 25 -19.70 11.31 17.32
C TRP A 25 -20.68 11.86 16.29
N THR A 26 -20.89 13.16 16.41
CA THR A 26 -21.42 14.04 15.38
C THR A 26 -20.93 13.57 14.02
N GLY A 27 -21.88 13.27 13.12
CA GLY A 27 -21.64 12.93 11.72
C GLY A 27 -21.12 14.13 10.91
N ALA A 28 -20.08 14.79 11.40
CA ALA A 28 -19.41 15.90 10.75
C ALA A 28 -18.10 15.38 10.14
N ASN A 29 -17.97 15.55 8.83
CA ASN A 29 -16.88 15.13 7.93
C ASN A 29 -17.01 13.77 7.25
N LEU A 30 -18.20 13.43 6.74
CA LEU A 30 -18.30 12.57 5.57
C LEU A 30 -18.43 13.42 4.30
N ILE A 31 -17.36 14.15 3.97
CA ILE A 31 -17.17 14.64 2.60
C ILE A 31 -16.74 13.43 1.76
N TYR A 32 -17.70 12.61 1.35
CA TYR A 32 -17.46 11.53 0.41
C TYR A 32 -17.32 12.11 -1.00
N ASP A 33 -16.08 12.35 -1.43
CA ASP A 33 -15.80 12.62 -2.83
C ASP A 33 -16.09 11.36 -3.67
N ARG A 34 -17.19 11.38 -4.41
CA ARG A 34 -17.63 10.26 -5.27
C ARG A 34 -16.56 9.86 -6.27
N HIS A 35 -15.75 10.79 -6.78
CA HIS A 35 -14.71 10.50 -7.77
C HIS A 35 -13.63 9.56 -7.21
N ASN A 36 -13.24 9.78 -5.96
CA ASN A 36 -12.26 8.95 -5.27
C ASN A 36 -12.81 7.53 -5.02
N ILE A 37 -14.10 7.42 -4.70
CA ILE A 37 -14.78 6.13 -4.54
C ILE A 37 -14.79 5.35 -5.85
N TYR A 38 -15.14 5.99 -6.97
CA TYR A 38 -15.13 5.34 -8.28
C TYR A 38 -13.72 4.87 -8.69
N LYS A 39 -12.69 5.68 -8.44
CA LYS A 39 -11.29 5.26 -8.68
C LYS A 39 -10.91 4.04 -7.86
N LYS A 40 -11.19 4.04 -6.56
CA LYS A 40 -10.91 2.90 -5.68
C LYS A 40 -11.67 1.65 -6.09
N PHE A 41 -12.93 1.79 -6.50
CA PHE A 41 -13.75 0.69 -6.99
C PHE A 41 -13.19 0.12 -8.31
N ASN A 42 -12.84 0.98 -9.27
CA ASN A 42 -12.23 0.56 -10.53
C ASN A 42 -10.88 -0.14 -10.30
N ASP A 43 -10.04 0.41 -9.43
CA ASP A 43 -8.75 -0.20 -9.07
C ASP A 43 -8.96 -1.57 -8.40
N TYR A 44 -9.98 -1.70 -7.55
CA TYR A 44 -10.33 -2.97 -6.93
C TYR A 44 -10.77 -3.99 -7.99
N HIS A 45 -11.67 -3.61 -8.90
CA HIS A 45 -12.12 -4.49 -9.97
C HIS A 45 -11.01 -4.87 -10.96
N LEU A 46 -10.10 -3.94 -11.26
CA LEU A 46 -8.90 -4.24 -12.05
C LEU A 46 -7.97 -5.19 -11.30
N SER A 47 -7.76 -4.97 -10.00
CA SER A 47 -6.96 -5.85 -9.15
C SER A 47 -7.52 -7.27 -9.13
N THR A 48 -8.83 -7.46 -9.04
CA THR A 48 -9.42 -8.81 -9.06
C THR A 48 -9.26 -9.49 -10.42
N LYS A 49 -9.41 -8.76 -11.53
CA LYS A 49 -9.11 -9.29 -12.87
C LYS A 49 -7.67 -9.77 -13.00
N VAL A 50 -6.70 -8.95 -12.57
CA VAL A 50 -5.27 -9.27 -12.61
C VAL A 50 -4.95 -10.48 -11.72
N ASN A 51 -5.44 -10.48 -10.48
CA ASN A 51 -5.26 -11.61 -9.57
C ASN A 51 -5.86 -12.90 -10.12
N ARG A 52 -7.05 -12.84 -10.73
CA ARG A 52 -7.66 -14.00 -11.36
C ARG A 52 -6.83 -14.49 -12.54
N ALA A 53 -6.41 -13.61 -13.45
CA ALA A 53 -5.61 -14.01 -14.61
C ALA A 53 -4.32 -14.72 -14.19
N LEU A 54 -3.61 -14.19 -13.19
CA LEU A 54 -2.37 -14.77 -12.69
C LEU A 54 -2.60 -16.08 -11.91
N PHE A 55 -3.54 -16.09 -10.96
CA PHE A 55 -3.64 -17.17 -9.96
C PHE A 55 -4.80 -18.15 -10.17
N HIS A 56 -5.45 -18.13 -11.35
CA HIS A 56 -6.50 -19.10 -11.67
C HIS A 56 -5.99 -20.54 -11.66
N ASP A 57 -4.73 -20.77 -12.05
CA ASP A 57 -4.09 -22.08 -12.05
C ASP A 57 -3.05 -22.21 -10.91
N LYS A 58 -2.16 -23.21 -11.02
CA LYS A 58 -1.10 -23.47 -10.04
C LYS A 58 0.27 -22.92 -10.47
N ALA A 59 0.39 -22.26 -11.62
CA ALA A 59 1.67 -21.86 -12.20
C ALA A 59 2.51 -20.98 -11.24
N PHE A 60 1.84 -20.10 -10.49
CA PHE A 60 2.46 -19.16 -9.55
C PHE A 60 2.28 -19.54 -8.07
N LYS A 61 1.77 -20.75 -7.76
CA LYS A 61 1.47 -21.19 -6.38
C LYS A 61 2.64 -21.90 -5.68
N SER A 62 3.80 -21.94 -6.31
CA SER A 62 5.01 -22.57 -5.74
C SER A 62 5.61 -21.72 -4.61
N SER A 63 6.24 -22.37 -3.62
CA SER A 63 6.89 -21.70 -2.49
C SER A 63 8.08 -20.81 -2.90
N VAL A 64 8.72 -21.12 -4.03
CA VAL A 64 9.80 -20.33 -4.65
C VAL A 64 9.28 -19.22 -5.58
N CYS A 65 7.97 -19.01 -5.62
CA CYS A 65 7.34 -17.93 -6.37
C CYS A 65 6.73 -16.90 -5.39
N SER A 66 7.03 -15.63 -5.61
CA SER A 66 6.45 -14.52 -4.87
C SER A 66 6.06 -13.42 -5.83
N VAL A 67 4.77 -13.35 -6.15
CA VAL A 67 4.21 -12.33 -7.04
C VAL A 67 3.21 -11.51 -6.24
N ASP A 68 3.54 -10.24 -6.02
CA ASP A 68 2.65 -9.26 -5.42
C ASP A 68 2.03 -8.40 -6.52
N VAL A 69 0.70 -8.30 -6.50
CA VAL A 69 -0.08 -7.49 -7.43
C VAL A 69 -0.47 -6.18 -6.75
N ALA A 70 -0.14 -5.05 -7.36
CA ALA A 70 -0.58 -3.74 -6.90
C ALA A 70 -1.22 -2.94 -8.02
N VAL A 71 -2.42 -2.43 -7.76
CA VAL A 71 -3.12 -1.47 -8.63
C VAL A 71 -3.22 -0.12 -7.94
N PHE A 72 -2.94 0.97 -8.66
CA PHE A 72 -3.13 2.34 -8.17
C PHE A 72 -3.43 3.31 -9.33
N ASN A 73 -4.59 3.98 -9.28
CA ASN A 73 -5.08 4.89 -10.32
C ASN A 73 -5.00 4.30 -11.73
N GLY A 74 -5.36 3.02 -11.86
CA GLY A 74 -5.31 2.26 -13.10
C GLY A 74 -3.92 1.72 -13.50
N ASP A 75 -2.83 2.09 -12.83
CA ASP A 75 -1.53 1.46 -13.09
C ASP A 75 -1.46 0.10 -12.38
N VAL A 76 -0.99 -0.92 -13.08
CA VAL A 76 -0.78 -2.28 -12.57
C VAL A 76 0.71 -2.51 -12.39
N LEU A 77 1.10 -3.03 -11.24
CA LEU A 77 2.45 -3.44 -10.90
C LEU A 77 2.45 -4.92 -10.50
N LEU A 78 3.37 -5.69 -11.07
CA LEU A 78 3.81 -6.98 -10.55
C LEU A 78 5.20 -6.85 -9.95
N ALA A 79 5.34 -7.24 -8.69
CA ALA A 79 6.58 -7.16 -7.92
C ALA A 79 6.91 -8.50 -7.25
N GLY A 80 8.19 -8.71 -6.93
CA GLY A 80 8.70 -9.93 -6.29
C GLY A 80 9.55 -10.77 -7.25
N HIS A 81 9.46 -12.09 -7.16
CA HIS A 81 10.31 -13.02 -7.90
C HIS A 81 9.58 -14.26 -8.41
N VAL A 82 10.12 -14.80 -9.49
CA VAL A 82 9.71 -16.08 -10.10
C VAL A 82 10.95 -16.95 -10.34
N PRO A 83 10.83 -18.28 -10.34
CA PRO A 83 12.00 -19.15 -10.47
C PRO A 83 12.56 -19.22 -11.89
N THR A 84 11.81 -18.83 -12.93
CA THR A 84 12.26 -18.93 -14.33
C THR A 84 11.83 -17.73 -15.15
N GLN A 85 12.60 -17.44 -16.20
CA GLN A 85 12.27 -16.42 -17.19
C GLN A 85 10.93 -16.70 -17.88
N LYS A 86 10.64 -17.97 -18.18
CA LYS A 86 9.37 -18.39 -18.78
C LYS A 86 8.16 -17.99 -17.94
N LEU A 87 8.23 -18.12 -16.61
CA LEU A 87 7.12 -17.71 -15.73
C LEU A 87 6.96 -16.19 -15.65
N ARG A 88 8.06 -15.43 -15.76
CA ARG A 88 8.00 -13.97 -15.84
C ARG A 88 7.27 -13.52 -17.11
N GLU A 89 7.59 -14.14 -18.24
CA GLU A 89 6.95 -13.88 -19.55
C GLU A 89 5.49 -14.32 -19.54
N GLU A 90 5.18 -15.48 -18.96
CA GLU A 90 3.80 -15.93 -18.78
C GLU A 90 2.98 -14.92 -17.96
N ALA A 91 3.54 -14.37 -16.88
CA ALA A 91 2.88 -13.33 -16.08
C ALA A 91 2.64 -12.05 -16.89
N GLN A 92 3.60 -11.67 -17.75
CA GLN A 92 3.46 -10.54 -18.68
C GLN A 92 2.24 -10.75 -19.58
N LEU A 93 2.21 -11.87 -20.30
CA LEU A 93 1.19 -12.18 -21.30
C LEU A 93 -0.21 -12.23 -20.68
N ARG A 94 -0.37 -12.86 -19.50
CA ARG A 94 -1.66 -12.95 -18.80
C ARG A 94 -2.22 -11.59 -18.42
N VAL A 95 -1.37 -10.64 -18.03
CA VAL A 95 -1.82 -9.29 -17.67
C VAL A 95 -2.06 -8.43 -18.90
N GLU A 96 -1.26 -8.57 -19.96
CA GLU A 96 -1.47 -7.85 -21.22
C GLU A 96 -2.80 -8.17 -21.90
N GLN A 97 -3.33 -9.38 -21.69
CA GLN A 97 -4.67 -9.76 -22.17
C GLN A 97 -5.82 -9.06 -21.43
N ILE A 98 -5.53 -8.35 -20.34
CA ILE A 98 -6.55 -7.65 -19.54
C ILE A 98 -6.69 -6.23 -20.07
N GLY A 99 -7.87 -5.88 -20.58
CA GLY A 99 -8.18 -4.49 -20.93
C GLY A 99 -8.44 -3.59 -19.70
N GLY A 100 -8.21 -2.28 -19.86
CA GLY A 100 -8.70 -1.25 -18.94
C GLY A 100 -7.73 -0.78 -17.86
N TYR A 101 -6.47 -1.24 -17.87
CA TYR A 101 -5.41 -0.59 -17.10
C TYR A 101 -4.82 0.61 -17.85
N ARG A 102 -4.21 1.54 -17.11
CA ARG A 102 -3.57 2.74 -17.63
C ARG A 102 -2.13 2.47 -18.09
N ARG A 103 -1.34 1.82 -17.24
CA ARG A 103 0.03 1.36 -17.51
C ARG A 103 0.26 0.04 -16.80
N PHE A 104 1.11 -0.80 -17.37
CA PHE A 104 1.49 -2.07 -16.77
C PHE A 104 3.00 -2.13 -16.57
N PHE A 105 3.42 -2.44 -15.35
CA PHE A 105 4.81 -2.59 -14.94
C PHE A 105 5.05 -4.01 -14.43
N ASN A 106 5.78 -4.82 -15.20
CA ASN A 106 6.26 -6.11 -14.75
C ASN A 106 7.69 -5.98 -14.23
N LEU A 107 7.83 -5.96 -12.91
CA LEU A 107 9.11 -5.82 -12.23
C LEU A 107 9.46 -7.09 -11.44
N LEU A 108 8.97 -8.23 -11.91
CA LEU A 108 9.31 -9.55 -11.37
C LEU A 108 10.78 -9.87 -11.62
N ARG A 109 11.48 -10.31 -10.59
CA ARG A 109 12.88 -10.75 -10.64
C ARG A 109 12.98 -12.26 -10.81
N LEU A 110 14.17 -12.73 -11.21
CA LEU A 110 14.47 -14.16 -11.11
C LEU A 110 14.86 -14.41 -9.66
N ALA A 111 14.42 -15.53 -9.11
CA ALA A 111 14.73 -15.88 -7.73
C ALA A 111 16.22 -16.22 -7.62
N ASP A 112 17.01 -15.27 -7.09
CA ASP A 112 18.45 -15.45 -6.86
C ASP A 112 18.75 -15.95 -5.42
N SER A 113 17.79 -15.82 -4.48
CA SER A 113 17.95 -16.21 -3.06
C SER A 113 16.59 -16.41 -2.35
N LEU A 114 16.62 -17.01 -1.15
CA LEU A 114 15.43 -17.39 -0.35
C LEU A 114 14.47 -16.20 -0.07
N PRO A 115 13.14 -16.45 -0.03
CA PRO A 115 12.13 -15.41 0.13
C PRO A 115 12.14 -14.75 1.52
N GLN A 116 12.25 -13.42 1.58
CA GLN A 116 12.31 -12.62 2.81
C GLN A 116 11.02 -11.81 3.06
N ARG A 117 9.84 -12.40 2.85
CA ARG A 117 8.55 -11.66 2.86
C ARG A 117 8.22 -10.96 4.19
N ALA A 118 8.56 -11.58 5.32
CA ALA A 118 8.29 -11.00 6.64
C ALA A 118 9.01 -9.64 6.82
N TYR A 119 10.22 -9.52 6.28
CA TYR A 119 11.02 -8.30 6.35
C TYR A 119 10.44 -7.16 5.51
N ASP A 120 9.90 -7.48 4.34
CA ASP A 120 9.34 -6.49 3.40
C ASP A 120 8.09 -5.79 3.95
N SER A 121 7.25 -6.52 4.68
CA SER A 121 6.08 -5.94 5.37
C SER A 121 6.51 -4.91 6.42
N TRP A 122 7.56 -5.21 7.19
CA TRP A 122 8.13 -4.29 8.17
C TRP A 122 8.76 -3.05 7.53
N ILE A 123 9.49 -3.20 6.42
CA ILE A 123 10.00 -2.05 5.64
C ILE A 123 8.83 -1.18 5.17
N THR A 124 7.81 -1.79 4.59
CA THR A 124 6.62 -1.07 4.09
C THR A 124 5.93 -0.30 5.21
N ALA A 125 5.77 -0.92 6.39
CA ALA A 125 5.18 -0.28 7.56
C ALA A 125 6.01 0.93 8.01
N LYS A 126 7.34 0.79 8.15
CA LYS A 126 8.24 1.90 8.52
C LYS A 126 8.12 3.08 7.56
N ILE A 127 8.18 2.82 6.25
CA ILE A 127 8.04 3.85 5.21
C ILE A 127 6.66 4.53 5.32
N ARG A 128 5.59 3.75 5.43
CA ARG A 128 4.23 4.29 5.57
C ARG A 128 4.07 5.14 6.82
N SER A 129 4.60 4.72 7.96
CA SER A 129 4.55 5.49 9.20
C SER A 129 5.25 6.85 9.05
N GLN A 130 6.43 6.89 8.41
CA GLN A 130 7.14 8.15 8.15
C GLN A 130 6.40 9.05 7.17
N ILE A 131 5.76 8.50 6.14
CA ILE A 131 4.90 9.24 5.21
C ILE A 131 3.70 9.87 5.93
N ILE A 132 3.08 9.13 6.86
CA ILE A 132 1.92 9.62 7.63
C ILE A 132 2.33 10.69 8.64
N ALA A 133 3.55 10.62 9.18
CA ALA A 133 4.06 11.59 10.15
C ALA A 133 4.50 12.92 9.52
N ASP A 134 4.79 12.97 8.22
CA ASP A 134 5.16 14.21 7.51
C ASP A 134 3.91 14.92 6.96
N SER A 135 3.59 16.09 7.53
CA SER A 135 2.41 16.88 7.17
C SER A 135 2.42 17.43 5.74
N GLU A 136 3.57 17.51 5.08
CA GLU A 136 3.66 17.98 3.70
C GLU A 136 3.38 16.89 2.67
N ILE A 137 3.27 15.63 3.10
CA ILE A 137 2.97 14.50 2.23
C ILE A 137 1.50 14.12 2.41
N ASN A 138 0.76 13.98 1.31
CA ASN A 138 -0.56 13.35 1.36
C ASN A 138 -0.39 11.82 1.31
N PRO A 139 -0.68 11.07 2.39
CA PRO A 139 -0.42 9.62 2.42
C PRO A 139 -1.27 8.84 1.41
N ASN A 140 -2.46 9.35 1.07
CA ASN A 140 -3.36 8.71 0.11
C ASN A 140 -2.94 8.89 -1.35
N ALA A 141 -1.99 9.80 -1.62
CA ALA A 141 -1.48 10.03 -2.97
C ALA A 141 -0.41 9.01 -3.39
N PHE A 142 0.04 8.15 -2.45
CA PHE A 142 1.08 7.17 -2.68
C PHE A 142 0.60 5.75 -2.32
N LYS A 143 1.01 4.78 -3.12
CA LYS A 143 0.96 3.36 -2.76
C LYS A 143 2.37 2.81 -2.71
N ILE A 144 2.76 2.34 -1.52
CA ILE A 144 4.06 1.72 -1.26
C ILE A 144 3.89 0.20 -1.28
N VAL A 145 4.74 -0.45 -2.07
CA VAL A 145 4.85 -1.92 -2.17
C VAL A 145 6.32 -2.26 -1.98
N THR A 146 6.63 -3.24 -1.15
CA THR A 146 8.01 -3.72 -0.98
C THR A 146 8.03 -5.21 -1.28
N ALA A 147 8.96 -5.64 -2.12
CA ALA A 147 9.20 -7.05 -2.39
C ALA A 147 10.70 -7.26 -2.60
N ASP A 148 11.28 -8.28 -1.96
CA ASP A 148 12.71 -8.62 -2.02
C ASP A 148 13.61 -7.45 -1.63
N ALA A 149 13.21 -6.69 -0.60
CA ALA A 149 13.83 -5.45 -0.14
C ALA A 149 13.92 -4.33 -1.20
N VAL A 150 13.16 -4.44 -2.30
CA VAL A 150 12.98 -3.39 -3.30
C VAL A 150 11.67 -2.67 -3.03
N VAL A 151 11.72 -1.36 -2.87
CA VAL A 151 10.54 -0.51 -2.64
C VAL A 151 10.07 0.07 -3.95
N PHE A 152 8.80 -0.17 -4.27
CA PHE A 152 8.09 0.41 -5.40
C PHE A 152 7.16 1.50 -4.90
N ILE A 153 7.37 2.73 -5.39
CA ILE A 153 6.59 3.91 -5.02
C ILE A 153 5.66 4.24 -6.19
N MET A 154 4.37 3.96 -6.05
CA MET A 154 3.35 4.34 -7.02
C MET A 154 2.65 5.62 -6.56
N GLY A 155 2.26 6.49 -7.49
CA GLY A 155 1.59 7.73 -7.13
C GLY A 155 1.36 8.67 -8.30
N ASP A 156 0.30 9.46 -8.21
CA ASP A 156 0.11 10.64 -9.06
C ASP A 156 0.25 11.87 -8.16
N VAL A 157 1.40 12.57 -8.24
CA VAL A 157 1.90 13.44 -7.16
C VAL A 157 2.66 14.65 -7.69
N ARG A 158 2.92 15.62 -6.83
CA ARG A 158 3.79 16.75 -7.14
C ARG A 158 5.28 16.34 -7.04
N PRO A 159 6.20 16.96 -7.81
CA PRO A 159 7.63 16.62 -7.78
C PRO A 159 8.27 16.72 -6.38
N ASN A 160 7.87 17.71 -5.58
CA ASN A 160 8.40 17.91 -4.22
C ASN A 160 8.01 16.74 -3.28
N GLN A 161 6.73 16.35 -3.27
CA GLN A 161 6.26 15.22 -2.46
C GLN A 161 6.91 13.91 -2.89
N ALA A 162 7.04 13.68 -4.20
CA ALA A 162 7.74 12.52 -4.74
C ALA A 162 9.18 12.43 -4.26
N GLN A 163 9.90 13.56 -4.23
CA GLN A 163 11.26 13.61 -3.76
C GLN A 163 11.34 13.26 -2.27
N LYS A 164 10.47 13.85 -1.43
CA LYS A 164 10.41 13.52 0.00
C LYS A 164 10.15 12.03 0.25
N VAL A 165 9.12 11.45 -0.38
CA VAL A 165 8.80 10.02 -0.23
C VAL A 165 9.94 9.13 -0.72
N THR A 166 10.60 9.52 -1.81
CA THR A 166 11.79 8.80 -2.32
C THR A 166 12.93 8.84 -1.29
N THR A 167 13.20 9.99 -0.66
CA THR A 167 14.23 10.13 0.38
C THR A 167 13.90 9.27 1.61
N ILE A 168 12.66 9.31 2.09
CA ILE A 168 12.15 8.45 3.17
C ILE A 168 12.44 6.97 2.87
N ALA A 169 12.05 6.52 1.67
CA ALA A 169 12.26 5.13 1.26
C ALA A 169 13.75 4.78 1.18
N ARG A 170 14.59 5.65 0.62
CA ARG A 170 16.05 5.39 0.47
C ARG A 170 16.79 5.34 1.80
N HIS A 171 16.36 6.11 2.81
CA HIS A 171 16.99 6.12 4.13
C HIS A 171 16.39 5.09 5.10
N THR A 172 15.34 4.38 4.70
CA THR A 172 14.78 3.31 5.53
C THR A 172 15.72 2.11 5.55
N SER A 173 16.14 1.71 6.75
CA SER A 173 16.99 0.52 6.94
C SER A 173 16.37 -0.73 6.32
N GLY A 174 17.19 -1.47 5.57
CA GLY A 174 16.79 -2.70 4.89
C GLY A 174 16.41 -2.52 3.42
N VAL A 175 16.22 -1.29 2.95
CA VAL A 175 15.91 -1.02 1.54
C VAL A 175 17.16 -1.19 0.68
N LYS A 176 17.09 -2.09 -0.31
CA LYS A 176 18.17 -2.32 -1.29
C LYS A 176 18.07 -1.43 -2.52
N LYS A 177 16.84 -1.17 -2.97
CA LYS A 177 16.56 -0.38 -4.17
C LYS A 177 15.21 0.30 -4.05
N VAL A 178 15.10 1.49 -4.66
CA VAL A 178 13.84 2.22 -4.79
C VAL A 178 13.52 2.38 -6.27
N VAL A 179 12.31 2.00 -6.67
CA VAL A 179 11.78 2.17 -8.02
C VAL A 179 10.57 3.12 -7.95
N ARG A 180 10.60 4.16 -8.78
CA ARG A 180 9.56 5.18 -8.81
C ARG A 180 8.62 4.94 -10.00
N ILE A 181 7.35 4.72 -9.70
CA ILE A 181 6.26 4.54 -10.65
C ILE A 181 5.31 5.73 -10.47
N LEU A 182 5.84 6.91 -10.77
CA LEU A 182 5.17 8.18 -10.45
C LEU A 182 4.67 8.85 -11.72
N LYS A 183 3.52 9.51 -11.61
CA LYS A 183 3.06 10.50 -12.56
C LYS A 183 3.12 11.86 -11.89
N TYR A 184 3.69 12.84 -12.59
CA TYR A 184 3.76 14.20 -12.09
C TYR A 184 2.58 15.02 -12.60
N TYR A 185 1.92 15.73 -11.69
CA TYR A 185 1.04 16.83 -12.09
C TYR A 185 1.87 18.10 -12.19
N THR A 186 2.02 18.61 -13.41
CA THR A 186 2.38 20.01 -13.64
C THR A 186 1.07 20.80 -13.60
N TYR A 187 1.00 21.83 -12.76
CA TYR A 187 -0.02 22.85 -12.93
C TYR A 187 0.27 23.51 -14.29
N GLN A 188 -0.60 23.29 -15.28
CA GLN A 188 -0.73 24.28 -16.35
C GLN A 188 -1.46 25.44 -15.71
N ASP A 189 -0.76 26.53 -15.43
CA ASP A 189 -1.42 27.82 -15.29
C ASP A 189 -2.17 28.04 -16.60
N LYS A 190 -3.47 27.75 -16.60
CA LYS A 190 -4.37 28.38 -17.54
C LYS A 190 -4.39 29.85 -17.16
N LEU A 191 -3.38 30.59 -17.61
CA LEU A 191 -3.55 31.99 -17.90
C LEU A 191 -4.63 32.01 -18.98
N VAL A 192 -5.86 32.22 -18.53
CA VAL A 192 -6.97 32.62 -19.39
C VAL A 192 -6.53 33.96 -19.96
N ALA A 193 -6.01 33.93 -21.18
CA ALA A 193 -5.84 35.10 -22.02
C ALA A 193 -7.21 35.54 -22.55
#